data_AF-A0A2H6NA48-F1
#
_entry.id   AF-A0A2H6NA48-F1
#
_cell.length_a   1.000
_cell.length_b   1.000
_cell.length_c   1.000
_cell.angle_alpha   90.00
_cell.angle_beta   90.00
_cell.angle_gamma   90.00
#
_symmetry.space_group_name_H-M   'P 1'
#
loop_
_entity.id
_entity.type
_entity.pdbx_description
1 polymer ?
#
loop_
_entity_poly.entity_id
_entity_poly.type
_entity_poly.pdbx_seq_one_letter_code
_entity_poly.pdbx_strand_id
1 'polypeptide(L)'
;DQPSKKRKVSIAERLESLILKVGEKSLFSLESRIEGLAGVLEADLPNYKSKILKLLCTVARLLPQKMTIYTTLVGLLNARNYNFGGEFVEAMIRQLKECLKANLYNEAVYLVRFLSDLVNCHVIAAPSMVAMFENFFNVTQEEDVPQVRCDWYV
;
A
#
# COMPACT_ATOMS: atom_id res chain seq x y z
N ASP A 1 12.11 -7.54 33.79
CA ASP A 1 11.52 -6.59 32.81
C ASP A 1 10.68 -7.21 31.70
N GLN A 2 9.47 -7.69 32.02
CA GLN A 2 8.48 -8.22 31.05
C GLN A 2 7.21 -7.37 30.76
N PRO A 3 6.82 -6.32 31.53
CA PRO A 3 5.53 -5.64 31.30
C PRO A 3 5.54 -4.69 30.08
N SER A 4 6.67 -4.06 29.77
CA SER A 4 6.78 -3.13 28.62
C SER A 4 6.68 -3.85 27.27
N LYS A 5 7.26 -5.06 27.17
CA LYS A 5 7.23 -5.88 25.95
C LYS A 5 5.82 -6.41 25.65
N LYS A 6 5.09 -6.87 26.67
CA LYS A 6 3.68 -7.30 26.53
C LYS A 6 2.77 -6.16 26.05
N ARG A 7 2.99 -4.94 26.56
CA ARG A 7 2.20 -3.75 26.16
C ARG A 7 2.43 -3.37 24.69
N LYS A 8 3.68 -3.46 24.20
CA LYS A 8 4.00 -3.17 22.78
C LYS A 8 3.37 -4.17 21.81
N VAL A 9 3.35 -5.46 22.16
CA VAL A 9 2.72 -6.51 21.35
C VAL A 9 1.22 -6.27 21.21
N SER A 10 0.54 -5.94 22.31
CA SER A 10 -0.90 -5.67 22.31
C SER A 10 -1.28 -4.46 21.42
N ILE A 11 -0.46 -3.42 21.37
CA ILE A 11 -0.70 -2.25 20.50
C ILE A 11 -0.53 -2.63 19.03
N ALA A 12 0.51 -3.41 18.68
CA ALA A 12 0.74 -3.85 17.31
C ALA A 12 -0.41 -4.72 16.76
N GLU A 13 -0.93 -5.63 17.57
CA GLU A 13 -2.11 -6.45 17.22
C GLU A 13 -3.37 -5.60 17.04
N ARG A 14 -3.53 -4.57 17.87
CA ARG A 14 -4.63 -3.60 17.75
C ARG A 14 -4.53 -2.83 16.43
N LEU A 15 -3.36 -2.32 16.05
CA LEU A 15 -3.14 -1.60 14.79
C LEU A 15 -3.50 -2.47 13.58
N GLU A 16 -3.05 -3.72 13.59
CA GLU A 16 -3.39 -4.71 12.56
C GLU A 16 -4.89 -4.95 12.48
N SER A 17 -5.57 -5.18 13.61
CA SER A 17 -7.01 -5.35 13.62
C SER A 17 -7.76 -4.12 13.10
N LEU A 18 -7.28 -2.91 13.38
CA LEU A 18 -7.94 -1.68 12.94
C LEU A 18 -7.83 -1.52 11.42
N ILE A 19 -6.64 -1.77 10.85
CA ILE A 19 -6.39 -1.70 9.41
C ILE A 19 -7.21 -2.77 8.68
N LEU A 20 -7.30 -4.00 9.19
CA LEU A 20 -8.06 -5.06 8.50
C LEU A 20 -9.58 -4.81 8.51
N LYS A 21 -10.10 -4.28 9.62
CA LYS A 21 -11.55 -4.06 9.80
C LYS A 21 -12.08 -2.82 9.11
N VAL A 22 -11.24 -1.88 8.68
CA VAL A 22 -11.69 -0.69 7.92
C VAL A 22 -12.46 -1.15 6.66
N GLY A 23 -13.61 -0.53 6.40
CA GLY A 23 -14.51 -0.95 5.30
C GLY A 23 -15.53 -2.06 5.63
N GLU A 24 -15.47 -2.67 6.82
CA GLU A 24 -16.52 -3.62 7.24
C GLU A 24 -17.79 -2.89 7.70
N LYS A 25 -18.91 -3.62 7.85
CA LYS A 25 -20.18 -3.06 8.35
C LYS A 25 -19.97 -2.37 9.71
N SER A 26 -20.46 -1.14 9.84
CA SER A 26 -20.35 -0.33 11.05
C SER A 26 -21.51 0.64 11.19
N LEU A 27 -21.70 1.18 12.39
CA LEU A 27 -22.67 2.24 12.69
C LEU A 27 -22.18 3.62 12.20
N PHE A 28 -20.87 3.78 12.01
CA PHE A 28 -20.24 5.02 11.55
C PHE A 28 -19.99 4.98 10.04
N SER A 29 -19.98 6.16 9.41
CA SER A 29 -19.68 6.29 7.97
C SER A 29 -18.26 5.83 7.66
N LEU A 30 -18.01 5.45 6.41
CA LEU A 30 -16.70 5.00 5.97
C LEU A 30 -15.67 6.11 6.09
N GLU A 31 -16.03 7.33 5.69
CA GLU A 31 -15.19 8.53 5.74
C GLU A 31 -14.72 8.82 7.16
N SER A 32 -15.65 8.87 8.13
CA SER A 32 -15.33 9.11 9.54
C SER A 32 -14.38 8.04 10.09
N ARG A 33 -14.52 6.79 9.65
CA ARG A 33 -13.66 5.70 10.09
C ARG A 33 -12.27 5.74 9.47
N ILE A 34 -12.15 6.07 8.19
CA ILE A 34 -10.85 6.22 7.53
C ILE A 34 -10.10 7.41 8.15
N GLU A 35 -10.79 8.53 8.37
CA GLU A 35 -10.22 9.72 9.02
C GLU A 35 -9.76 9.43 10.45
N GLY A 36 -10.61 8.77 11.25
CA GLY A 36 -10.26 8.35 12.60
C GLY A 36 -9.08 7.37 12.63
N LEU A 37 -9.03 6.43 11.69
CA LEU A 37 -7.90 5.50 11.56
C LEU A 37 -6.62 6.22 11.16
N ALA A 38 -6.67 7.18 10.24
CA ALA A 38 -5.51 7.98 9.85
C ALA A 38 -4.90 8.70 11.06
N GLY A 39 -5.73 9.32 11.91
CA GLY A 39 -5.27 9.96 13.15
C GLY A 39 -4.64 8.98 14.16
N VAL A 40 -5.20 7.77 14.31
CA VAL A 40 -4.61 6.72 15.17
C VAL A 40 -3.25 6.28 14.64
N LEU A 41 -3.16 5.99 13.34
CA LEU A 41 -1.91 5.54 12.72
C LEU A 41 -0.82 6.62 12.79
N GLU A 42 -1.19 7.88 12.53
CA GLU A 42 -0.29 9.05 12.66
C GLU A 42 0.32 9.15 14.07
N ALA A 43 -0.51 9.07 15.11
CA ALA A 43 -0.07 9.15 16.50
C ALA A 43 0.89 8.02 16.88
N ASP A 44 0.75 6.85 16.26
CA ASP A 44 1.58 5.67 16.51
C ASP A 44 2.83 5.56 15.59
N LEU A 45 2.97 6.43 14.58
CA LEU A 45 4.14 6.44 13.68
C LEU A 45 5.49 6.47 14.42
N PRO A 46 5.71 7.30 15.46
CA PRO A 46 7.02 7.40 16.12
C PRO A 46 7.54 6.06 16.67
N ASN A 47 6.63 5.16 17.05
CA ASN A 47 6.98 3.88 17.66
C ASN A 47 6.75 2.67 16.73
N TYR A 48 5.84 2.79 15.75
CA TYR A 48 5.35 1.66 14.96
C TYR A 48 5.40 1.86 13.44
N LYS A 49 6.06 2.93 12.93
CA LYS A 49 6.16 3.22 11.49
C LYS A 49 6.47 2.00 10.63
N SER A 50 7.50 1.22 10.98
CA SER A 50 7.91 0.03 10.21
C SER A 50 6.81 -1.04 10.13
N LYS A 51 6.09 -1.28 11.23
CA LYS A 51 4.97 -2.25 11.26
C LYS A 51 3.77 -1.70 10.47
N ILE A 52 3.47 -0.41 10.57
CA ILE A 52 2.39 0.24 9.82
C ILE A 52 2.67 0.14 8.31
N LEU A 53 3.87 0.51 7.87
CA LEU A 53 4.30 0.36 6.47
C LEU A 53 4.10 -1.08 5.98
N LYS A 54 4.60 -2.06 6.75
CA LYS A 54 4.48 -3.48 6.40
C LYS A 54 3.01 -3.92 6.29
N LEU A 55 2.16 -3.49 7.22
CA LEU A 55 0.73 -3.83 7.21
C LEU A 55 0.03 -3.21 5.99
N LEU A 56 0.29 -1.94 5.68
CA LEU A 56 -0.32 -1.26 4.53
C LEU A 56 0.14 -1.89 3.20
N CYS A 57 1.42 -2.23 3.05
CA CYS A 57 1.89 -2.98 1.88
C CYS A 57 1.26 -4.37 1.80
N THR A 58 1.03 -5.02 2.94
CA THR A 58 0.38 -6.34 2.99
C THR A 58 -1.07 -6.26 2.51
N VAL A 59 -1.86 -5.30 2.99
CA VAL A 59 -3.26 -5.17 2.54
C VAL A 59 -3.37 -4.68 1.10
N ALA A 60 -2.43 -3.85 0.62
CA ALA A 60 -2.36 -3.46 -0.79
C ALA A 60 -2.18 -4.67 -1.72
N ARG A 61 -1.43 -5.69 -1.26
CA ARG A 61 -1.18 -6.93 -1.99
C ARG A 61 -2.28 -7.98 -1.82
N LEU A 62 -2.84 -8.12 -0.62
CA LEU A 62 -3.71 -9.25 -0.28
C LEU A 62 -5.21 -8.94 -0.30
N LEU A 63 -5.60 -7.66 -0.29
CA LEU A 63 -7.01 -7.23 -0.19
C LEU A 63 -7.40 -6.25 -1.31
N PRO A 64 -7.25 -6.63 -2.60
CA PRO A 64 -7.56 -5.74 -3.73
C PRO A 64 -9.02 -5.28 -3.78
N GLN A 65 -9.96 -6.03 -3.19
CA GLN A 65 -11.37 -5.67 -3.10
C GLN A 65 -11.64 -4.45 -2.21
N LYS A 66 -10.70 -4.07 -1.34
CA LYS A 66 -10.76 -2.88 -0.48
C LYS A 66 -9.76 -1.80 -0.92
N MET A 67 -9.23 -1.88 -2.14
CA MET A 67 -8.12 -1.04 -2.61
C MET A 67 -8.35 0.46 -2.38
N THR A 68 -9.48 1.00 -2.84
CA THR A 68 -9.76 2.44 -2.75
C THR A 68 -9.90 2.95 -1.31
N ILE A 69 -10.29 2.07 -0.37
CA ILE A 69 -10.32 2.39 1.06
C ILE A 69 -8.89 2.59 1.58
N TYR A 70 -7.99 1.70 1.20
CA TYR A 70 -6.59 1.73 1.63
C TYR A 70 -5.78 2.83 0.96
N THR A 71 -6.01 3.12 -0.32
CA THR A 71 -5.36 4.25 -1.01
C THR A 71 -5.81 5.58 -0.43
N THR A 72 -7.11 5.73 -0.10
CA THR A 72 -7.63 6.92 0.61
C THR A 72 -6.97 7.07 1.99
N LEU A 73 -6.84 5.98 2.75
CA LEU A 73 -6.15 6.00 4.05
C LEU A 73 -4.69 6.46 3.91
N VAL A 74 -3.97 5.94 2.91
CA VAL A 74 -2.60 6.37 2.62
C VAL A 74 -2.55 7.83 2.18
N GLY A 75 -3.53 8.30 1.40
CA GLY A 75 -3.68 9.71 1.02
C GLY A 75 -3.77 10.64 2.22
N LEU A 76 -4.63 10.30 3.19
CA LEU A 76 -4.74 11.07 4.44
C LEU A 76 -3.45 11.02 5.26
N LEU A 77 -2.79 9.88 5.36
CA LEU A 77 -1.49 9.76 6.04
C LEU A 77 -0.40 10.58 5.38
N ASN A 78 -0.36 10.62 4.04
CA ASN A 78 0.56 11.44 3.28
C ASN A 78 0.31 12.94 3.52
N ALA A 79 -0.95 13.36 3.54
CA ALA A 79 -1.32 14.76 3.82
C ALA A 79 -0.89 15.21 5.23
N ARG A 80 -0.90 14.30 6.21
CA ARG A 80 -0.45 14.53 7.59
C ARG A 80 1.07 14.45 7.74
N ASN A 81 1.70 13.52 7.04
CA ASN A 81 3.13 13.25 7.10
C ASN A 81 3.67 12.85 5.72
N TYR A 82 4.19 13.84 4.99
CA TYR A 82 4.71 13.65 3.63
C TYR A 82 5.88 12.66 3.57
N ASN A 83 6.75 12.65 4.60
CA ASN A 83 7.87 11.72 4.68
C ASN A 83 7.38 10.26 4.76
N PHE A 84 6.32 10.01 5.52
CA PHE A 84 5.69 8.70 5.58
C PHE A 84 5.14 8.28 4.21
N GLY A 85 4.50 9.19 3.47
CA GLY A 85 4.01 8.92 2.11
C GLY A 85 5.14 8.49 1.18
N GLY A 86 6.27 9.19 1.21
CA GLY A 86 7.47 8.83 0.44
C GLY A 86 8.02 7.45 0.81
N GLU A 87 8.19 7.16 2.11
CA GLU A 87 8.64 5.85 2.60
C GLU A 87 7.68 4.71 2.22
N PHE A 88 6.37 4.98 2.19
CA PHE A 88 5.36 4.03 1.76
C PHE A 88 5.45 3.71 0.28
N VAL A 89 5.55 4.72 -0.59
CA VAL A 89 5.73 4.50 -2.04
C VAL A 89 7.01 3.73 -2.31
N GLU A 90 8.10 4.05 -1.62
CA GLU A 90 9.37 3.32 -1.75
C GLU A 90 9.23 1.84 -1.31
N ALA A 91 8.52 1.58 -0.21
CA ALA A 91 8.22 0.23 0.25
C ALA A 91 7.33 -0.55 -0.75
N MET A 92 6.35 0.10 -1.37
CA MET A 92 5.50 -0.50 -2.41
C MET A 92 6.29 -0.89 -3.65
N ILE A 93 7.22 -0.03 -4.11
CA ILE A 93 8.10 -0.34 -5.25
C ILE A 93 9.04 -1.50 -4.93
N ARG A 94 9.61 -1.56 -3.72
CA ARG A 94 10.38 -2.72 -3.26
C ARG A 94 9.54 -3.99 -3.28
N GLN A 95 8.32 -3.94 -2.74
CA GLN A 95 7.41 -5.08 -2.70
C GLN A 95 7.03 -5.54 -4.11
N LEU A 96 6.82 -4.63 -5.06
CA LEU A 96 6.54 -4.96 -6.46
C LEU A 96 7.72 -5.71 -7.09
N LYS A 97 8.95 -5.21 -6.91
CA LYS A 97 10.16 -5.88 -7.40
C LYS A 97 10.32 -7.28 -6.80
N GLU A 98 10.02 -7.44 -5.51
CA GLU A 98 10.04 -8.74 -4.83
C GLU A 98 8.99 -9.71 -5.38
N CYS A 99 7.74 -9.25 -5.60
CA CYS A 99 6.69 -10.07 -6.19
C CYS A 99 7.06 -10.54 -7.60
N LEU A 100 7.58 -9.63 -8.44
CA LEU A 100 8.07 -9.97 -9.78
C LEU A 100 9.19 -11.02 -9.74
N LYS A 101 10.18 -10.84 -8.85
CA LYS A 101 11.28 -11.78 -8.66
C LYS A 101 10.80 -13.16 -8.19
N ALA A 102 9.74 -13.21 -7.39
CA ALA A 102 9.14 -14.44 -6.87
C ALA A 102 8.09 -15.07 -7.81
N ASN A 103 7.92 -14.53 -9.03
CA ASN A 103 6.90 -14.94 -9.99
C ASN A 103 5.45 -14.79 -9.47
N LEU A 104 5.23 -13.90 -8.50
CA LEU A 104 3.91 -13.56 -7.93
C LEU A 104 3.22 -12.50 -8.79
N TYR A 105 3.08 -12.78 -10.08
CA TYR A 105 2.57 -11.86 -11.10
C TYR A 105 1.14 -11.38 -10.83
N ASN A 106 0.26 -12.25 -10.34
CA ASN A 106 -1.12 -11.88 -9.98
C ASN A 106 -1.18 -10.84 -8.85
N GLU A 107 -0.30 -10.99 -7.85
CA GLU A 107 -0.23 -10.06 -6.73
C GLU A 107 0.45 -8.75 -7.14
N ALA A 108 1.45 -8.82 -8.01
CA ALA A 108 2.12 -7.64 -8.57
C ALA A 108 1.14 -6.73 -9.31
N VAL A 109 0.13 -7.27 -10.00
CA VAL A 109 -0.95 -6.48 -10.62
C VAL A 109 -1.71 -5.65 -9.58
N TYR A 110 -1.98 -6.20 -8.40
CA TYR A 110 -2.66 -5.46 -7.33
C TYR A 110 -1.82 -4.30 -6.82
N LEU A 111 -0.50 -4.49 -6.69
CA LEU A 111 0.43 -3.43 -6.30
C LEU A 111 0.49 -2.31 -7.36
N VAL A 112 0.54 -2.67 -8.65
CA VAL A 112 0.50 -1.69 -9.75
C VAL A 112 -0.79 -0.89 -9.72
N ARG A 113 -1.95 -1.55 -9.60
CA ARG A 113 -3.26 -0.87 -9.48
C ARG A 113 -3.34 0.04 -8.26
N PHE A 114 -2.78 -0.40 -7.13
CA PHE A 114 -2.71 0.42 -5.92
C PHE A 114 -1.87 1.68 -6.15
N LEU A 115 -0.69 1.56 -6.76
CA LEU A 115 0.16 2.70 -7.14
C LEU A 115 -0.55 3.65 -8.11
N SER A 116 -1.31 3.12 -9.08
CA SER A 116 -2.12 3.92 -9.99
C SER A 116 -3.18 4.73 -9.26
N ASP A 117 -3.93 4.11 -8.35
CA ASP A 117 -5.01 4.78 -7.63
C ASP A 117 -4.51 5.78 -6.58
N LEU A 118 -3.25 5.64 -6.12
CA LEU A 118 -2.57 6.65 -5.31
C LEU A 118 -2.35 7.98 -6.05
N VAL A 119 -2.43 8.01 -7.38
CA VAL A 119 -2.46 9.26 -8.15
C VAL A 119 -3.74 10.04 -7.84
N ASN A 120 -4.88 9.35 -7.78
CA ASN A 120 -6.18 9.95 -7.44
C ASN A 120 -6.20 10.46 -5.99
N CYS A 121 -5.38 9.88 -5.13
CA CYS A 121 -5.22 10.28 -3.73
C CYS A 121 -4.12 11.35 -3.51
N HIS A 122 -3.55 11.91 -4.58
CA HIS A 122 -2.48 12.91 -4.55
C HIS A 122 -1.21 12.47 -3.78
N VAL A 123 -0.92 11.16 -3.76
CA VAL A 123 0.31 10.61 -3.16
C VAL A 123 1.40 10.43 -4.21
N ILE A 124 1.03 10.04 -5.42
CA ILE A 124 1.94 9.88 -6.56
C ILE A 124 1.58 10.88 -7.65
N ALA A 125 2.58 11.52 -8.24
CA ALA A 125 2.37 12.42 -9.36
C ALA A 125 2.02 11.62 -10.63
N ALA A 126 1.00 12.04 -11.37
CA ALA A 126 0.57 11.37 -12.61
C ALA A 126 1.72 11.11 -13.61
N PRO A 127 2.67 12.05 -13.84
CA PRO A 127 3.80 11.80 -14.75
C PRO A 127 4.67 10.60 -14.34
N SER A 128 4.80 10.32 -13.03
CA SER A 128 5.57 9.16 -12.55
C SER A 128 4.90 7.83 -12.91
N MET A 129 3.57 7.76 -12.85
CA MET A 129 2.84 6.56 -13.27
C MET A 129 2.86 6.38 -14.79
N VAL A 130 2.77 7.47 -15.56
CA VAL A 130 2.91 7.42 -17.03
C VAL A 130 4.28 6.88 -17.41
N ALA A 131 5.36 7.41 -16.83
CA ALA A 131 6.71 6.91 -17.08
C ALA A 131 6.89 5.43 -16.67
N MET A 132 6.20 4.98 -15.61
CA MET A 132 6.19 3.56 -15.25
C MET A 132 5.50 2.69 -16.32
N PHE A 133 4.36 3.14 -16.85
CA PHE A 133 3.65 2.43 -17.90
C PHE A 133 4.37 2.44 -19.25
N GLU A 134 5.09 3.51 -19.58
CA GLU A 134 5.98 3.53 -20.75
C GLU A 134 7.05 2.43 -20.64
N ASN A 135 7.66 2.29 -19.45
CA ASN A 135 8.63 1.21 -19.20
C ASN A 135 7.99 -0.19 -19.28
N PHE A 136 6.73 -0.34 -18.85
CA PHE A 136 6.01 -1.61 -18.98
C PHE A 136 5.75 -1.94 -20.45
N PHE A 137 5.28 -0.95 -21.21
CA PHE A 137 5.01 -1.11 -22.63
C PHE A 137 6.28 -1.44 -23.43
N ASN A 138 7.43 -0.89 -23.05
CA ASN A 138 8.72 -1.19 -23.68
C ASN A 138 9.12 -2.66 -23.58
N VAL A 139 8.57 -3.45 -22.65
CA VAL A 139 8.80 -4.90 -22.58
C VAL A 139 8.31 -5.60 -23.85
N THR A 140 7.32 -5.05 -24.55
CA THR A 140 6.84 -5.58 -25.84
C THR A 140 7.85 -5.48 -26.98
N GLN A 141 8.88 -4.65 -26.80
CA GLN A 141 9.96 -4.44 -27.77
C GLN A 141 11.21 -5.26 -27.43
N GLU A 142 11.21 -6.02 -26.33
CA GLU A 142 12.30 -6.95 -26.01
C GLU A 142 12.33 -8.08 -27.05
N GLU A 143 13.51 -8.35 -27.61
CA GLU A 143 13.72 -9.48 -28.52
C GLU A 143 13.88 -10.80 -27.74
N ASP A 144 13.51 -11.92 -28.36
CA ASP A 144 13.68 -13.27 -27.81
C ASP A 144 13.01 -13.55 -26.45
N VAL A 145 11.92 -12.84 -26.12
CA VAL A 145 11.14 -13.09 -24.90
C VAL A 145 9.85 -13.87 -25.14
N PRO A 146 9.37 -14.66 -24.15
CA PRO A 146 8.08 -15.33 -24.26
C PRO A 146 6.93 -14.33 -24.37
N GLN A 147 5.94 -14.60 -25.23
CA GLN A 147 4.75 -13.75 -25.40
C GLN A 147 4.02 -13.47 -24.08
N VAL A 148 3.89 -14.48 -23.22
CA VAL A 148 3.24 -14.36 -21.90
C VAL A 148 3.94 -13.38 -20.95
N ARG A 149 5.22 -13.05 -21.18
CA ARG A 149 5.93 -11.99 -20.46
C ARG A 149 5.39 -10.62 -20.90
N CYS A 150 5.33 -10.37 -22.20
CA CYS A 150 4.80 -9.14 -22.77
C CYS A 150 3.34 -8.94 -22.34
N ASP A 151 2.51 -9.97 -22.48
CA ASP A 151 1.08 -9.94 -22.16
C ASP A 151 0.81 -9.53 -20.70
N TRP A 152 1.71 -9.84 -19.76
CA TRP A 152 1.53 -9.45 -18.36
C TRP A 152 1.81 -7.97 -18.08
N TYR A 153 2.73 -7.36 -18.84
CA TYR A 153 3.08 -5.94 -18.70
C TYR A 153 2.10 -5.01 -19.44
N VAL A 154 1.30 -5.55 -20.36
CA VAL A 154 0.20 -4.85 -21.09
C VAL A 154 -1.07 -4.82 -20.26
#